data_AF-A0AAV0NGZ0-F1
#
_entry.id   AF-A0AAV0NGZ0-F1
#
_cell.length_a   1.000
_cell.length_b   1.000
_cell.length_c   1.000
_cell.angle_alpha   90.00
_cell.angle_beta   90.00
_cell.angle_gamma   90.00
#
_symmetry.space_group_name_H-M   'P 1'
#
loop_
_entity.id
_entity.type
_entity.pdbx_description
1 polymer ?
#
loop_
_entity_poly.entity_id
_entity_poly.type
_entity_poly.pdbx_seq_one_letter_code
_entity_poly.pdbx_strand_id
1 'polypeptide(L)'
;MVRSSGNSNGHHDHELQATSVLNVTKFKCGGFALGLAFSHFVADGISAVEFINSWGKTARGLPLSLPPFLDRTLLRARTPLRVEHHHSEYDTLPNISSNLITGEKVVYRYIRFDQDMICKIKQESMAPYSDRNGRMITNNKCSSYEAITAFLWKARAKALGMSGDQLMRVLVVVNVRDKFEPRLPKGYFGNAIKYTAATCQARDLVEQPLSYVVGLVQEAIRRVNDEHLRSTMDYNETRRAIRPLGFTYISSTWSRLAFGSTNFGWGEPISTGPVELPVSFLVKRKGRCVCTRSWGCLSLS
;
A
#
# COMPACT_ATOMS: atom_id res chain seq x y z
N MET A 1 13.90 18.34 -19.59
CA MET A 1 14.09 19.37 -18.55
C MET A 1 13.22 20.55 -18.94
N VAL A 2 12.01 20.64 -18.40
CA VAL A 2 11.15 21.82 -18.62
C VAL A 2 11.18 22.62 -17.34
N ARG A 3 11.89 23.76 -17.38
CA ARG A 3 11.79 24.81 -16.37
C ARG A 3 10.64 25.72 -16.81
N SER A 4 9.63 25.87 -15.98
CA SER A 4 8.66 26.96 -16.09
C SER A 4 9.10 28.06 -15.13
N SER A 5 9.49 29.20 -15.71
CA SER A 5 9.76 30.46 -15.02
C SER A 5 8.44 31.07 -14.57
N GLY A 6 8.27 31.26 -13.26
CA GLY A 6 7.10 31.93 -12.71
C GLY A 6 7.06 33.40 -13.12
N ASN A 7 5.91 33.83 -13.65
CA ASN A 7 5.54 35.23 -13.69
C ASN A 7 4.31 35.42 -12.80
N SER A 8 4.43 36.35 -11.86
CA SER A 8 3.40 36.69 -10.89
C SER A 8 2.31 37.52 -11.55
N ASN A 9 1.12 36.96 -11.71
CA ASN A 9 -0.14 37.71 -11.75
C ASN A 9 -1.29 36.77 -11.34
N GLY A 10 -2.13 37.26 -10.42
CA GLY A 10 -3.19 36.50 -9.75
C GLY A 10 -4.37 36.13 -10.67
N HIS A 11 -4.17 35.18 -11.55
CA HIS A 11 -5.22 34.33 -12.07
C HIS A 11 -5.09 32.95 -11.42
N HIS A 12 -6.20 32.44 -10.90
CA HIS A 12 -6.30 31.02 -10.54
C HIS A 12 -6.33 30.22 -11.83
N ASP A 13 -5.17 30.11 -12.49
CA ASP A 13 -4.94 29.10 -13.49
C ASP A 13 -5.06 27.77 -12.74
N HIS A 14 -6.12 27.03 -13.06
CA HIS A 14 -6.20 25.61 -12.74
C HIS A 14 -5.07 24.94 -13.52
N GLU A 15 -3.87 24.91 -12.93
CA GLU A 15 -2.72 24.20 -13.48
C GLU A 15 -3.16 22.75 -13.67
N LEU A 16 -3.30 22.33 -14.93
CA LEU A 16 -3.68 20.98 -15.30
C LEU A 16 -2.59 20.04 -14.78
N GLN A 17 -2.81 19.47 -13.60
CA GLN A 17 -1.89 18.50 -13.04
C GLN A 17 -1.97 17.23 -13.89
N ALA A 18 -0.86 16.86 -14.54
CA ALA A 18 -0.79 15.67 -15.36
C ALA A 18 -1.24 14.44 -14.55
N THR A 19 -2.28 13.75 -15.04
CA THR A 19 -2.82 12.55 -14.40
C THR A 19 -1.92 11.34 -14.60
N SER A 20 -1.10 11.37 -15.66
CA SER A 20 -0.03 10.42 -15.90
C SER A 20 1.12 11.10 -16.66
N VAL A 21 2.35 10.64 -16.41
CA VAL A 21 3.55 11.04 -17.14
C VAL A 21 4.27 9.78 -17.57
N LEU A 22 4.66 9.75 -18.84
CA LEU A 22 5.38 8.63 -19.44
C LEU A 22 6.76 9.09 -19.87
N ASN A 23 7.76 8.26 -19.63
CA ASN A 23 9.12 8.51 -20.08
C ASN A 23 9.71 7.25 -20.70
N VAL A 24 10.36 7.39 -21.86
CA VAL A 24 11.10 6.31 -22.50
C VAL A 24 12.57 6.68 -22.51
N THR A 25 13.39 5.86 -21.87
CA THR A 25 14.85 6.04 -21.83
C THR A 25 15.50 4.96 -22.66
N LYS A 26 16.19 5.35 -23.74
CA LYS A 26 16.98 4.45 -24.57
C LYS A 26 18.41 4.34 -24.02
N PHE A 27 18.87 3.11 -23.82
CA PHE A 27 20.25 2.83 -23.42
C PHE A 27 21.16 2.72 -24.64
N LYS A 28 22.47 3.00 -24.46
CA LYS A 28 23.47 2.91 -25.53
C LYS A 28 23.57 1.52 -26.16
N CYS A 29 23.28 0.47 -25.39
CA CYS A 29 23.25 -0.92 -25.85
C CYS A 29 21.99 -1.30 -26.66
N GLY A 30 21.07 -0.36 -26.90
CA GLY A 30 19.83 -0.61 -27.64
C GLY A 30 18.65 -1.05 -26.79
N GLY A 31 18.84 -1.34 -25.50
CA GLY A 31 17.74 -1.57 -24.56
C GLY A 31 16.95 -0.29 -24.23
N PHE A 32 15.78 -0.44 -23.61
CA PHE A 32 14.93 0.68 -23.18
C PHE A 32 14.38 0.48 -21.77
N ALA A 33 14.15 1.58 -21.06
CA ALA A 33 13.32 1.62 -19.86
C ALA A 33 12.08 2.48 -20.11
N LEU A 34 10.92 1.98 -19.70
CA LEU A 34 9.66 2.71 -19.70
C LEU A 34 9.31 3.10 -18.27
N GLY A 35 9.37 4.40 -17.98
CA GLY A 35 8.91 4.98 -16.72
C GLY A 35 7.47 5.45 -16.83
N LEU A 36 6.66 5.09 -15.84
CA LEU A 36 5.29 5.59 -15.68
C LEU A 36 5.16 6.23 -14.31
N ALA A 37 4.68 7.47 -14.28
CA ALA A 37 4.12 8.10 -13.09
C ALA A 37 2.61 8.24 -13.30
N PHE A 38 1.83 7.83 -12.30
CA PHE A 38 0.37 7.90 -12.33
C PHE A 38 -0.13 8.62 -11.09
N SER A 39 -1.06 9.56 -11.25
CA SER A 39 -1.70 10.20 -10.11
C SER A 39 -2.54 9.16 -9.37
N HIS A 40 -2.15 8.88 -8.12
CA HIS A 40 -2.86 7.89 -7.29
C HIS A 40 -4.29 8.34 -6.93
N PHE A 41 -4.66 9.61 -7.16
CA PHE A 41 -6.05 10.06 -7.11
C PHE A 41 -6.91 9.43 -8.21
N VAL A 42 -6.30 9.09 -9.34
CA VAL A 42 -7.01 8.59 -10.52
C VAL A 42 -7.13 7.08 -10.50
N ALA A 43 -6.09 6.34 -10.13
CA ALA A 43 -6.10 4.88 -10.19
C ALA A 43 -5.22 4.25 -9.09
N ASP A 44 -5.60 3.05 -8.67
CA ASP A 44 -4.71 2.18 -7.89
C ASP A 44 -3.75 1.40 -8.81
N GLY A 45 -2.85 0.62 -8.20
CA GLY A 45 -1.84 -0.16 -8.92
C GLY A 45 -2.44 -1.19 -9.90
N ILE A 46 -3.62 -1.74 -9.63
CA ILE A 46 -4.28 -2.69 -10.55
C ILE A 46 -4.71 -1.95 -11.80
N SER A 47 -5.46 -0.86 -11.64
CA SER A 47 -5.93 -0.06 -12.77
C SER A 47 -4.76 0.57 -13.56
N ALA A 48 -3.68 0.99 -12.89
CA ALA A 48 -2.49 1.49 -13.57
C ALA A 48 -1.83 0.41 -14.45
N VAL A 49 -1.71 -0.83 -13.97
CA VAL A 49 -1.11 -1.93 -14.75
C VAL A 49 -2.04 -2.40 -15.87
N GLU A 50 -3.35 -2.46 -15.64
CA GLU A 50 -4.34 -2.72 -16.69
C GLU A 50 -4.27 -1.69 -17.82
N PHE A 51 -4.07 -0.41 -17.48
CA PHE A 51 -3.84 0.65 -18.46
C PHE A 51 -2.58 0.39 -19.31
N ILE A 52 -1.45 0.08 -18.68
CA ILE A 52 -0.20 -0.20 -19.40
C ILE A 52 -0.34 -1.42 -20.33
N ASN A 53 -0.97 -2.50 -19.84
CA ASN A 53 -1.20 -3.71 -20.63
C ASN A 53 -2.13 -3.44 -21.82
N SER A 54 -3.17 -2.62 -21.61
CA SER A 54 -4.08 -2.17 -22.67
C SER A 54 -3.34 -1.33 -23.70
N TRP A 55 -2.49 -0.40 -23.25
CA TRP A 55 -1.67 0.42 -24.13
C TRP A 55 -0.73 -0.43 -25.00
N GLY A 56 -0.08 -1.45 -24.43
CA GLY A 56 0.75 -2.38 -25.20
C GLY A 56 -0.03 -3.17 -26.27
N LYS A 57 -1.30 -3.50 -26.01
CA LYS A 57 -2.18 -4.11 -27.03
C LYS A 57 -2.55 -3.12 -28.13
N THR A 58 -2.96 -1.91 -27.76
CA THR A 58 -3.30 -0.85 -28.72
C THR A 58 -2.11 -0.49 -29.61
N ALA A 59 -0.89 -0.40 -29.05
CA ALA A 59 0.33 -0.14 -29.81
C ALA A 59 0.64 -1.21 -30.86
N ARG A 60 0.14 -2.44 -30.68
CA ARG A 60 0.25 -3.56 -31.62
C ARG A 60 -0.97 -3.72 -32.54
N GLY A 61 -1.94 -2.79 -32.49
CA GLY A 61 -3.18 -2.90 -33.26
C GLY A 61 -4.12 -4.01 -32.78
N LEU A 62 -3.96 -4.50 -31.55
CA LEU A 62 -4.81 -5.55 -30.97
C LEU A 62 -5.99 -4.96 -30.20
N PRO A 63 -7.15 -5.64 -30.16
CA PRO A 63 -8.29 -5.21 -29.37
C PRO A 63 -8.00 -5.30 -27.87
N LEU A 64 -8.69 -4.48 -27.08
CA LEU A 64 -8.65 -4.55 -25.62
C LEU A 64 -9.28 -5.86 -25.14
N SER A 65 -8.59 -6.59 -24.26
CA SER A 65 -9.17 -7.82 -23.67
C SER A 65 -10.16 -7.54 -22.55
N LEU A 66 -10.06 -6.38 -21.92
CA LEU A 66 -10.95 -5.95 -20.86
C LEU A 66 -11.18 -4.44 -20.99
N PRO A 67 -12.32 -4.00 -21.56
CA PRO A 67 -12.67 -2.59 -21.62
C PRO A 67 -12.77 -2.00 -20.21
N PRO A 68 -12.33 -0.74 -19.99
CA PRO A 68 -12.41 -0.11 -18.69
C PRO A 68 -13.87 0.22 -18.35
N PHE A 69 -14.27 -0.11 -17.12
CA PHE A 69 -15.52 0.35 -16.54
C PHE A 69 -15.26 1.63 -15.75
N LEU A 70 -15.87 2.74 -16.20
CA LEU A 70 -15.51 4.10 -15.75
C LEU A 70 -16.50 4.71 -14.75
N ASP A 71 -17.64 4.07 -14.48
CA ASP A 71 -18.61 4.59 -13.53
C ASP A 71 -18.11 4.43 -12.08
N ARG A 72 -17.52 5.52 -11.58
CA ARG A 72 -17.01 5.61 -10.21
C ARG A 72 -18.11 5.84 -9.18
N THR A 73 -19.35 6.11 -9.60
CA THR A 73 -20.45 6.38 -8.67
C THR A 73 -20.80 5.15 -7.81
N LEU A 74 -20.39 3.96 -8.24
CA LEU A 74 -20.48 2.71 -7.47
C LEU A 74 -19.79 2.76 -6.11
N LEU A 75 -18.78 3.64 -5.94
CA LEU A 75 -18.04 3.80 -4.68
C LEU A 75 -18.40 5.11 -3.95
N ARG A 76 -19.62 5.63 -4.17
CA ARG A 76 -20.12 6.77 -3.40
C ARG A 76 -20.54 6.35 -1.99
N ALA A 77 -20.36 7.28 -1.06
CA ALA A 77 -20.93 7.16 0.28
C ALA A 77 -22.47 7.06 0.22
N ARG A 78 -23.05 6.40 1.22
CA ARG A 78 -24.50 6.20 1.32
C ARG A 78 -25.20 7.52 1.64
N THR A 79 -26.49 7.59 1.32
CA THR A 79 -27.36 8.68 1.75
C THR A 79 -28.59 8.08 2.45
N PRO A 80 -28.78 8.28 3.77
CA PRO A 80 -27.91 9.03 4.69
C PRO A 80 -26.59 8.27 5.01
N LEU A 81 -25.58 9.01 5.46
CA LEU A 81 -24.30 8.47 5.92
C LEU A 81 -24.51 7.62 7.18
N ARG A 82 -23.91 6.43 7.24
CA ARG A 82 -24.00 5.51 8.38
C ARG A 82 -22.62 4.96 8.74
N VAL A 83 -21.99 5.50 9.79
CA VAL A 83 -20.71 4.96 10.27
C VAL A 83 -20.99 3.87 11.30
N GLU A 84 -20.94 2.62 10.86
CA GLU A 84 -21.31 1.43 11.65
C GLU A 84 -20.10 0.69 12.24
N HIS A 85 -18.90 0.95 11.74
CA HIS A 85 -17.67 0.32 12.21
C HIS A 85 -16.65 1.33 12.72
N HIS A 86 -15.81 0.90 13.67
CA HIS A 86 -14.61 1.62 14.05
C HIS A 86 -13.53 1.46 12.97
N HIS A 87 -12.93 2.59 12.57
CA HIS A 87 -11.91 2.64 11.51
C HIS A 87 -10.54 2.95 12.12
N SER A 88 -9.96 1.94 12.77
CA SER A 88 -8.68 2.03 13.50
C SER A 88 -7.50 2.54 12.66
N GLU A 89 -7.58 2.45 11.33
CA GLU A 89 -6.58 3.00 10.41
C GLU A 89 -6.49 4.53 10.45
N TYR A 90 -7.48 5.22 11.03
CA TYR A 90 -7.49 6.68 11.22
C TYR A 90 -7.19 7.10 12.66
N ASP A 91 -7.04 6.17 13.60
CA ASP A 91 -6.75 6.54 14.99
C ASP A 91 -5.34 7.14 15.11
N THR A 92 -5.19 8.15 15.95
CA THR A 92 -3.87 8.66 16.33
C THR A 92 -3.29 7.78 17.42
N LEU A 93 -2.07 7.28 17.21
CA LEU A 93 -1.36 6.52 18.24
C LEU A 93 -0.58 7.49 19.16
N PRO A 94 -0.76 7.42 20.48
CA PRO A 94 -0.02 8.26 21.40
C PRO A 94 1.47 7.93 21.33
N ASN A 95 2.31 8.95 21.42
CA ASN A 95 3.74 8.75 21.60
C ASN A 95 4.04 8.65 23.10
N ILE A 96 4.44 7.47 23.54
CA ILE A 96 4.92 7.23 24.90
C ILE A 96 6.39 6.77 24.92
N SER A 97 7.06 6.82 23.77
CA SER A 97 8.48 6.50 23.62
C SER A 97 9.32 7.77 23.48
N SER A 98 10.37 7.88 24.27
CA SER A 98 11.37 8.96 24.16
C SER A 98 12.26 8.80 22.91
N ASN A 99 12.39 7.58 22.38
CA ASN A 99 13.30 7.22 21.28
C ASN A 99 12.69 7.45 19.89
N LEU A 100 12.20 8.65 19.59
CA LEU A 100 11.84 8.97 18.22
C LEU A 100 13.11 9.20 17.40
N ILE A 101 13.34 8.34 16.41
CA ILE A 101 14.26 8.60 15.32
C ILE A 101 13.74 9.83 14.57
N THR A 102 14.19 11.02 14.99
CA THR A 102 13.89 12.29 14.33
C THR A 102 15.15 12.81 13.68
N GLY A 103 15.05 13.18 12.40
CA GLY A 103 16.16 13.78 11.66
C GLY A 103 17.18 12.80 11.08
N GLU A 104 17.05 11.49 11.27
CA GLU A 104 17.93 10.52 10.61
C GLU A 104 17.65 10.43 9.10
N LYS A 105 18.72 10.23 8.33
CA LYS A 105 18.64 10.01 6.90
C LYS A 105 18.03 8.64 6.62
N VAL A 106 16.85 8.62 6.03
CA VAL A 106 16.24 7.36 5.61
C VAL A 106 16.86 6.87 4.32
N VAL A 107 17.19 5.58 4.32
CA VAL A 107 17.80 4.86 3.21
C VAL A 107 16.80 3.84 2.67
N TYR A 108 16.62 3.85 1.36
CA TYR A 108 15.83 2.86 0.65
C TYR A 108 16.69 1.64 0.38
N ARG A 109 16.16 0.44 0.67
CA ARG A 109 16.84 -0.82 0.39
C ARG A 109 15.88 -1.80 -0.25
N TYR A 110 16.40 -2.53 -1.23
CA TYR A 110 15.76 -3.73 -1.75
C TYR A 110 16.24 -4.92 -0.93
N ILE A 111 15.30 -5.67 -0.38
CA ILE A 111 15.57 -6.93 0.30
C ILE A 111 14.96 -8.03 -0.56
N ARG A 112 15.81 -8.92 -1.06
CA ARG A 112 15.38 -10.08 -1.81
C ARG A 112 15.02 -11.20 -0.84
N PHE A 113 13.82 -11.73 -0.96
CA PHE A 113 13.39 -12.95 -0.30
C PHE A 113 13.34 -14.05 -1.35
N ASP A 114 14.28 -15.00 -1.29
CA ASP A 114 14.22 -16.18 -2.14
C ASP A 114 13.14 -17.17 -1.65
N GLN A 115 12.90 -18.22 -2.45
CA GLN A 115 11.87 -19.21 -2.14
C GLN A 115 12.12 -19.94 -0.82
N ASP A 116 13.38 -20.25 -0.51
CA ASP A 116 13.74 -20.96 0.72
C ASP A 116 13.48 -20.10 1.96
N MET A 117 13.86 -18.81 1.90
CA MET A 117 13.53 -17.85 2.96
C MET A 117 12.02 -17.72 3.13
N ILE A 118 11.25 -17.60 2.04
CA ILE A 118 9.78 -17.51 2.11
C ILE A 118 9.19 -18.76 2.74
N CYS A 119 9.67 -19.95 2.38
CA CYS A 119 9.23 -21.22 2.95
C CYS A 119 9.52 -21.28 4.45
N LYS A 120 10.72 -20.90 4.90
CA LYS A 120 11.07 -20.84 6.33
C LYS A 120 10.18 -19.87 7.10
N ILE A 121 10.00 -18.65 6.59
CA ILE A 121 9.12 -17.65 7.24
C ILE A 121 7.68 -18.18 7.32
N LYS A 122 7.18 -18.85 6.27
CA LYS A 122 5.84 -19.45 6.29
C LYS A 122 5.72 -20.59 7.31
N GLN A 123 6.73 -21.44 7.44
CA GLN A 123 6.74 -22.51 8.44
C GLN A 123 6.63 -21.93 9.85
N GLU A 124 7.44 -20.92 10.19
CA GLU A 124 7.36 -20.21 11.48
C GLU A 124 6.00 -19.50 11.66
N SER A 125 5.44 -18.97 10.59
CA SER A 125 4.13 -18.28 10.59
C SER A 125 2.95 -19.21 10.89
N MET A 126 3.13 -20.52 10.71
CA MET A 126 2.10 -21.53 10.94
C MET A 126 2.36 -22.37 12.20
N ALA A 127 3.46 -22.10 12.92
CA ALA A 127 3.79 -22.80 14.16
C ALA A 127 2.69 -22.55 15.23
N PRO A 128 2.24 -23.60 15.94
CA PRO A 128 1.26 -23.46 16.99
C PRO A 128 1.80 -22.61 18.15
N TYR A 129 0.92 -21.88 18.82
CA TYR A 129 1.26 -21.14 20.03
C TYR A 129 0.10 -21.15 21.02
N SER A 130 0.41 -21.06 22.31
CA SER A 130 -0.60 -20.86 23.35
C SER A 130 -0.91 -19.37 23.49
N ASP A 131 -2.18 -19.01 23.43
CA ASP A 131 -2.60 -17.65 23.77
C ASP A 131 -2.48 -17.38 25.28
N ARG A 132 -2.82 -16.15 25.69
CA ARG A 132 -2.75 -15.73 27.11
C ARG A 132 -3.67 -16.54 28.02
N ASN A 133 -4.67 -17.23 27.48
CA ASN A 133 -5.60 -18.08 28.21
C ASN A 133 -5.19 -19.57 28.16
N GLY A 134 -4.02 -19.88 27.62
CA GLY A 134 -3.53 -21.26 27.47
C GLY A 134 -4.19 -22.03 26.33
N ARG A 135 -5.00 -21.38 25.48
CA ARG A 135 -5.62 -22.03 24.32
C ARG A 135 -4.59 -22.18 23.22
N MET A 136 -4.46 -23.39 22.69
CA MET A 136 -3.62 -23.66 21.53
C MET A 136 -4.25 -23.02 20.28
N ILE A 137 -3.50 -22.12 19.64
CA ILE A 137 -3.85 -21.49 18.38
C ILE A 137 -3.00 -22.11 17.27
N THR A 138 -3.66 -22.59 16.23
CA THR A 138 -3.05 -23.13 15.03
C THR A 138 -3.43 -22.27 13.83
N ASN A 139 -2.43 -21.87 13.04
CA ASN A 139 -2.68 -21.16 11.79
C ASN A 139 -2.45 -22.11 10.61
N ASN A 140 -3.55 -22.57 10.00
CA ASN A 140 -3.48 -23.60 8.97
C ASN A 140 -3.21 -23.04 7.56
N LYS A 141 -3.24 -21.71 7.38
CA LYS A 141 -3.05 -21.07 6.07
C LYS A 141 -2.33 -19.74 6.23
N CYS A 142 -1.23 -19.56 5.51
CA CYS A 142 -0.52 -18.28 5.47
C CYS A 142 -0.02 -17.97 4.05
N SER A 143 -0.42 -16.84 3.50
CA SER A 143 0.11 -16.35 2.23
C SER A 143 1.53 -15.79 2.42
N SER A 144 2.34 -15.76 1.35
CA SER A 144 3.68 -15.16 1.43
C SER A 144 3.62 -13.68 1.84
N TYR A 145 2.58 -12.97 1.41
CA TYR A 145 2.36 -11.57 1.76
C TYR A 145 2.09 -11.38 3.25
N GLU A 146 1.22 -12.20 3.85
CA GLU A 146 0.92 -12.16 5.29
C GLU A 146 2.17 -12.47 6.12
N ALA A 147 2.87 -13.57 5.77
CA ALA A 147 4.09 -14.02 6.44
C ALA A 147 5.17 -12.92 6.44
N ILE A 148 5.47 -12.35 5.28
CA ILE A 148 6.51 -11.32 5.14
C ILE A 148 6.10 -10.01 5.80
N THR A 149 4.82 -9.62 5.68
CA THR A 149 4.31 -8.40 6.34
C THR A 149 4.49 -8.49 7.84
N ALA A 150 4.09 -9.62 8.44
CA ALA A 150 4.26 -9.86 9.87
C ALA A 150 5.73 -9.93 10.28
N PHE A 151 6.55 -10.64 9.49
CA PHE A 151 7.99 -10.78 9.73
C PHE A 151 8.69 -9.41 9.76
N LEU A 152 8.42 -8.55 8.78
CA LEU A 152 9.01 -7.21 8.71
C LEU A 152 8.44 -6.26 9.75
N TRP A 153 7.17 -6.40 10.11
CA TRP A 153 6.58 -5.61 11.20
C TRP A 153 7.26 -5.93 12.53
N LYS A 154 7.47 -7.23 12.80
CA LYS A 154 8.21 -7.73 13.96
C LYS A 154 9.69 -7.30 13.93
N ALA A 155 10.37 -7.44 12.80
CA ALA A 155 11.77 -7.01 12.65
C ALA A 155 11.93 -5.50 12.85
N ARG A 156 10.98 -4.70 12.34
CA ARG A 156 10.94 -3.25 12.55
C ARG A 156 10.75 -2.89 14.02
N ALA A 157 9.86 -3.57 14.75
CA ALA A 157 9.68 -3.35 16.17
C ALA A 157 10.97 -3.63 16.96
N LYS A 158 11.65 -4.74 16.66
CA LYS A 158 12.97 -5.07 17.24
C LYS A 158 14.02 -4.01 16.95
N ALA A 159 14.12 -3.57 15.69
CA ALA A 159 15.12 -2.59 15.27
C ALA A 159 14.90 -1.19 15.86
N LEU A 160 13.64 -0.80 16.09
CA LEU A 160 13.32 0.51 16.64
C LEU A 160 13.49 0.59 18.17
N GLY A 161 13.55 -0.55 18.87
CA GLY A 161 13.79 -0.58 20.33
C GLY A 161 12.85 0.32 21.13
N MET A 162 11.57 0.37 20.73
CA MET A 162 10.57 1.23 21.36
C MET A 162 10.24 0.76 22.78
N SER A 163 9.60 1.63 23.57
CA SER A 163 9.01 1.21 24.84
C SER A 163 8.06 0.03 24.61
N GLY A 164 8.09 -0.98 25.48
CA GLY A 164 7.27 -2.18 25.34
C GLY A 164 5.78 -1.88 25.20
N ASP A 165 5.29 -0.83 25.87
CA ASP A 165 3.88 -0.42 25.84
C ASP A 165 3.51 0.46 24.64
N GLN A 166 4.50 0.88 23.83
CA GLN A 166 4.24 1.70 22.66
C GLN A 166 3.38 0.92 21.67
N LEU A 167 2.22 1.48 21.32
CA LEU A 167 1.42 0.93 20.23
C LEU A 167 2.14 1.15 18.91
N MET A 168 2.25 0.06 18.15
CA MET A 168 2.75 0.04 16.79
C MET A 168 1.64 -0.48 15.88
N ARG A 169 1.56 0.05 14.67
CA ARG A 169 0.53 -0.32 13.69
C ARG A 169 1.17 -0.84 12.41
N VAL A 170 0.52 -1.82 11.81
CA VAL A 170 0.69 -2.12 10.39
C VAL A 170 -0.58 -1.73 9.63
N LEU A 171 -0.43 -0.98 8.55
CA LEU A 171 -1.48 -0.79 7.56
C LEU A 171 -1.20 -1.70 6.37
N VAL A 172 -2.19 -2.51 6.00
CA VAL A 172 -2.13 -3.37 4.81
C VAL A 172 -3.12 -2.88 3.78
N VAL A 173 -2.68 -2.84 2.52
CA VAL A 173 -3.54 -2.46 1.39
C VAL A 173 -4.25 -3.68 0.84
N VAL A 174 -5.58 -3.62 0.79
CA VAL A 174 -6.45 -4.71 0.33
C VAL A 174 -7.15 -4.27 -0.95
N ASN A 175 -7.08 -5.09 -2.01
CA ASN A 175 -7.95 -4.95 -3.18
C ASN A 175 -9.38 -5.31 -2.78
N VAL A 176 -10.34 -4.44 -3.06
CA VAL A 176 -11.73 -4.60 -2.61
C VAL A 176 -12.73 -4.84 -3.73
N ARG A 177 -12.26 -4.94 -4.98
CA ARG A 177 -13.13 -5.16 -6.15
C ARG A 177 -14.06 -6.38 -6.00
N ASP A 178 -13.59 -7.44 -5.35
CA ASP A 178 -14.32 -8.69 -5.10
C ASP A 178 -15.02 -8.76 -3.74
N LYS A 179 -14.91 -7.71 -2.91
CA LYS A 179 -15.41 -7.64 -1.53
C LYS A 179 -16.72 -6.87 -1.37
N PHE A 180 -17.20 -6.23 -2.42
CA PHE A 180 -18.52 -5.60 -2.45
C PHE A 180 -19.61 -6.59 -2.81
N GLU A 181 -20.83 -6.29 -2.35
CA GLU A 181 -22.05 -7.02 -2.70
C GLU A 181 -23.08 -6.03 -3.30
N PRO A 182 -23.34 -6.07 -4.62
CA PRO A 182 -22.68 -6.90 -5.63
C PRO A 182 -21.21 -6.51 -5.86
N ARG A 183 -20.41 -7.45 -6.41
CA ARG A 183 -19.00 -7.21 -6.75
C ARG A 183 -18.86 -6.07 -7.76
N LEU A 184 -17.75 -5.35 -7.72
CA LEU A 184 -17.48 -4.35 -8.74
C LEU A 184 -17.35 -5.00 -10.12
N PRO A 185 -17.79 -4.32 -11.19
CA PRO A 185 -17.66 -4.82 -12.55
C PRO A 185 -16.21 -5.16 -12.89
N LYS A 186 -16.03 -6.23 -13.68
CA LYS A 186 -14.73 -6.52 -14.27
C LYS A 186 -14.27 -5.30 -15.09
N GLY A 187 -13.02 -4.91 -14.95
CA GLY A 187 -12.46 -3.73 -15.60
C GLY A 187 -12.74 -2.42 -14.87
N TYR A 188 -13.29 -2.44 -13.64
CA TYR A 188 -13.43 -1.23 -12.82
C TYR A 188 -12.12 -0.44 -12.74
N PHE A 189 -12.14 0.76 -13.32
CA PHE A 189 -10.98 1.62 -13.45
C PHE A 189 -11.02 2.76 -12.45
N GLY A 190 -10.13 2.69 -11.45
CA GLY A 190 -10.06 3.67 -10.38
C GLY A 190 -9.35 3.12 -9.15
N ASN A 191 -9.58 3.77 -8.01
CA ASN A 191 -9.15 3.26 -6.72
C ASN A 191 -10.24 2.36 -6.14
N ALA A 192 -9.98 1.06 -6.08
CA ALA A 192 -10.79 0.11 -5.32
C ALA A 192 -9.87 -0.66 -4.36
N ILE A 193 -9.26 0.10 -3.46
CA ILE A 193 -8.40 -0.38 -2.38
C ILE A 193 -8.86 0.15 -1.02
N LYS A 194 -8.67 -0.64 0.04
CA LYS A 194 -8.85 -0.21 1.43
C LYS A 194 -7.56 -0.44 2.21
N TYR A 195 -7.15 0.55 2.99
CA TYR A 195 -6.18 0.37 4.06
C TYR A 195 -6.90 -0.21 5.28
N THR A 196 -6.43 -1.34 5.80
CA THR A 196 -6.90 -1.89 7.08
C THR A 196 -5.73 -1.99 8.05
N ALA A 197 -6.02 -1.87 9.34
CA ALA A 197 -5.00 -1.78 10.38
C ALA A 197 -5.01 -3.02 11.29
N ALA A 198 -3.81 -3.46 11.66
CA ALA A 198 -3.58 -4.19 12.89
C ALA A 198 -2.70 -3.33 13.79
N THR A 199 -3.01 -3.29 15.08
CA THR A 199 -2.28 -2.52 16.09
C THR A 199 -2.05 -3.41 17.30
N CYS A 200 -0.83 -3.43 17.84
CA CYS A 200 -0.51 -4.09 19.10
C CYS A 200 0.68 -3.38 19.77
N GLN A 201 1.02 -3.79 20.98
CA GLN A 201 2.15 -3.24 21.70
C GLN A 201 3.47 -3.73 21.10
N ALA A 202 4.52 -2.90 21.17
CA ALA A 202 5.86 -3.26 20.71
C ALA A 202 6.37 -4.53 21.40
N ARG A 203 6.07 -4.71 22.70
CA ARG A 203 6.40 -5.95 23.44
C ARG A 203 5.82 -7.19 22.79
N ASP A 204 4.54 -7.14 22.39
CA ASP A 204 3.85 -8.28 21.79
C ASP A 204 4.48 -8.62 20.44
N LEU A 205 4.87 -7.62 19.63
CA LEU A 205 5.58 -7.86 18.37
C LEU A 205 6.92 -8.55 18.60
N VAL A 206 7.68 -8.13 19.61
CA VAL A 206 9.03 -8.65 19.86
C VAL A 206 8.98 -10.05 20.47
N GLU A 207 8.12 -10.25 21.46
CA GLU A 207 8.10 -11.44 22.32
C GLU A 207 7.21 -12.57 21.78
N GLN A 208 6.05 -12.26 21.18
CA GLN A 208 5.11 -13.29 20.72
C GLN A 208 5.61 -14.02 19.46
N PRO A 209 5.28 -15.30 19.24
CA PRO A 209 5.66 -16.03 18.03
C PRO A 209 5.24 -15.33 16.73
N LEU A 210 5.92 -15.62 15.61
CA LEU A 210 5.57 -15.02 14.31
C LEU A 210 4.11 -15.33 13.92
N SER A 211 3.63 -16.54 14.23
CA SER A 211 2.25 -16.97 13.99
C SER A 211 1.20 -16.08 14.67
N TYR A 212 1.49 -15.56 15.88
CA TYR A 212 0.63 -14.57 16.54
C TYR A 212 0.52 -13.28 15.72
N VAL A 213 1.67 -12.74 15.29
CA VAL A 213 1.71 -11.48 14.52
C VAL A 213 1.02 -11.64 13.15
N VAL A 214 1.19 -12.80 12.51
CA VAL A 214 0.46 -13.17 11.29
C VAL A 214 -1.04 -13.20 11.53
N GLY A 215 -1.49 -13.77 12.65
CA GLY A 215 -2.90 -13.78 13.04
C GLY A 215 -3.50 -12.36 13.11
N LEU A 216 -2.76 -11.39 13.66
CA LEU A 216 -3.19 -9.99 13.68
C LEU A 216 -3.37 -9.41 12.27
N VAL A 217 -2.42 -9.68 11.36
CA VAL A 217 -2.50 -9.22 9.96
C VAL A 217 -3.69 -9.87 9.24
N GLN A 218 -3.87 -11.18 9.41
CA GLN A 218 -4.97 -11.92 8.81
C GLN A 218 -6.33 -11.42 9.29
N GLU A 219 -6.46 -11.15 10.58
CA GLU A 219 -7.68 -10.61 11.17
C GLU A 219 -8.02 -9.23 10.59
N ALA A 220 -7.02 -8.36 10.45
CA ALA A 220 -7.21 -7.05 9.81
C ALA A 220 -7.68 -7.16 8.36
N ILE A 221 -7.12 -8.10 7.57
CA ILE A 221 -7.53 -8.35 6.18
C ILE A 221 -8.94 -8.94 6.12
N ARG A 222 -9.24 -9.91 6.99
CA ARG A 222 -10.53 -10.62 7.04
C ARG A 222 -11.69 -9.70 7.40
N ARG A 223 -11.46 -8.69 8.25
CA ARG A 223 -12.46 -7.67 8.61
C ARG A 223 -12.97 -6.86 7.41
N VAL A 224 -12.22 -6.81 6.32
CA VAL A 224 -12.63 -6.06 5.12
C VAL A 224 -13.69 -6.85 4.35
N ASN A 225 -14.96 -6.55 4.63
CA ASN A 225 -16.15 -7.04 3.93
C ASN A 225 -17.00 -5.84 3.40
N ASP A 226 -18.11 -6.13 2.73
CA ASP A 226 -18.98 -5.10 2.12
C ASP A 226 -19.47 -4.06 3.14
N GLU A 227 -20.01 -4.50 4.28
CA GLU A 227 -20.50 -3.61 5.35
C GLU A 227 -19.40 -2.67 5.86
N HIS A 228 -18.21 -3.23 6.13
CA HIS A 228 -17.06 -2.45 6.59
C HIS A 228 -16.62 -1.44 5.53
N LEU A 229 -16.65 -1.81 4.24
CA LEU A 229 -16.33 -0.90 3.13
C LEU A 229 -17.35 0.24 3.03
N ARG A 230 -18.65 -0.05 3.12
CA ARG A 230 -19.71 0.98 3.13
C ARG A 230 -19.55 1.95 4.28
N SER A 231 -19.31 1.44 5.49
CA SER A 231 -19.01 2.31 6.63
C SER A 231 -17.75 3.14 6.44
N THR A 232 -16.73 2.62 5.74
CA THR A 232 -15.49 3.35 5.44
C THR A 232 -15.76 4.52 4.50
N MET A 233 -16.57 4.30 3.47
CA MET A 233 -16.96 5.35 2.52
C MET A 233 -17.69 6.49 3.26
N ASP A 234 -18.63 6.14 4.14
CA ASP A 234 -19.36 7.11 4.95
C ASP A 234 -18.45 7.85 5.94
N TYR A 235 -17.51 7.15 6.58
CA TYR A 235 -16.53 7.75 7.49
C TYR A 235 -15.63 8.77 6.77
N ASN A 236 -15.17 8.44 5.57
CA ASN A 236 -14.32 9.32 4.77
C ASN A 236 -15.06 10.57 4.29
N GLU A 237 -16.33 10.42 3.90
CA GLU A 237 -17.17 11.54 3.48
C GLU A 237 -17.42 12.51 4.64
N THR A 238 -17.69 11.98 5.84
CA THR A 238 -17.95 12.81 7.03
C THR A 238 -16.71 13.56 7.53
N ARG A 239 -15.54 12.91 7.55
CA ARG A 239 -14.35 13.45 8.25
C ARG A 239 -13.25 13.98 7.34
N ARG A 240 -13.27 13.67 6.04
CA ARG A 240 -12.13 13.89 5.13
C ARG A 240 -10.80 13.48 5.78
N ALA A 241 -10.83 12.33 6.47
CA ALA A 241 -9.83 11.99 7.46
C ALA A 241 -8.44 11.76 6.85
N ILE A 242 -7.43 12.38 7.45
CA ILE A 242 -6.02 12.11 7.15
C ILE A 242 -5.58 10.96 8.05
N ARG A 243 -5.02 9.90 7.47
CA ARG A 243 -4.47 8.78 8.26
C ARG A 243 -3.20 9.21 9.00
N PRO A 244 -3.16 9.15 10.35
CA PRO A 244 -1.93 9.37 11.11
C PRO A 244 -0.95 8.21 10.90
N LEU A 245 0.34 8.53 10.73
CA LEU A 245 1.37 7.54 10.39
C LEU A 245 2.48 7.39 11.43
N GLY A 246 2.32 8.02 12.59
CA GLY A 246 3.16 7.73 13.75
C GLY A 246 3.15 6.24 14.07
N PHE A 247 4.32 5.66 14.34
CA PHE A 247 4.49 4.25 14.72
C PHE A 247 3.90 3.24 13.72
N THR A 248 3.72 3.65 12.47
CA THR A 248 3.01 2.87 11.46
C THR A 248 4.00 2.30 10.43
N TYR A 249 3.90 1.00 10.19
CA TYR A 249 4.46 0.30 9.04
C TYR A 249 3.36 0.14 8.00
N ILE A 250 3.63 0.46 6.73
CA ILE A 250 2.65 0.26 5.66
C ILE A 250 3.19 -0.79 4.71
N SER A 251 2.37 -1.81 4.48
CA SER A 251 2.65 -2.91 3.57
C SER A 251 1.68 -2.86 2.40
N SER A 252 2.24 -2.90 1.18
CA SER A 252 1.48 -3.06 -0.06
C SER A 252 2.20 -4.11 -0.91
N THR A 253 1.44 -4.95 -1.60
CA THR A 253 2.00 -6.00 -2.45
C THR A 253 1.74 -5.72 -3.92
N TRP A 254 2.79 -5.84 -4.72
CA TRP A 254 2.75 -5.70 -6.18
C TRP A 254 2.92 -7.07 -6.86
N SER A 255 3.06 -8.16 -6.12
CA SER A 255 3.38 -9.49 -6.67
C SER A 255 2.28 -10.11 -7.53
N ARG A 256 1.04 -9.61 -7.39
CA ARG A 256 -0.12 -10.03 -8.19
C ARG A 256 -0.46 -9.03 -9.31
N LEU A 257 0.31 -7.96 -9.46
CA LEU A 257 0.12 -7.02 -10.56
C LEU A 257 0.69 -7.64 -11.83
N ALA A 258 -0.10 -7.61 -12.90
CA ALA A 258 0.21 -8.28 -14.17
C ALA A 258 1.27 -7.56 -15.03
N PHE A 259 2.38 -7.14 -14.42
CA PHE A 259 3.49 -6.45 -15.07
C PHE A 259 4.17 -7.29 -16.16
N GLY A 260 4.22 -8.62 -15.99
CA GLY A 260 4.82 -9.54 -16.97
C GLY A 260 4.08 -9.62 -18.31
N SER A 261 2.82 -9.16 -18.36
CA SER A 261 2.01 -9.22 -19.60
C SER A 261 2.12 -7.98 -20.49
N THR A 262 2.93 -6.99 -20.09
CA THR A 262 3.12 -5.75 -20.85
C THR A 262 4.01 -6.01 -22.06
N ASN A 263 3.45 -5.93 -23.27
CA ASN A 263 4.20 -6.08 -24.51
C ASN A 263 3.74 -5.05 -25.55
N PHE A 264 4.66 -4.20 -25.98
CA PHE A 264 4.46 -3.14 -26.98
C PHE A 264 4.82 -3.54 -28.42
N GLY A 265 5.22 -4.80 -28.64
CA GLY A 265 5.80 -5.30 -29.88
C GLY A 265 7.28 -5.65 -29.76
N TRP A 266 7.91 -5.30 -28.63
CA TRP A 266 9.33 -5.54 -28.36
C TRP A 266 9.59 -6.71 -27.40
N GLY A 267 8.56 -7.50 -27.08
CA GLY A 267 8.62 -8.56 -26.08
C GLY A 267 8.13 -8.12 -24.70
N GLU A 268 8.24 -9.02 -23.73
CA GLU A 268 7.88 -8.79 -22.33
C GLU A 268 9.03 -8.10 -21.56
N PRO A 269 8.76 -7.40 -20.45
CA PRO A 269 9.79 -6.70 -19.71
C PRO A 269 10.71 -7.69 -19.00
N ILE A 270 12.04 -7.48 -19.13
CA ILE A 270 13.05 -8.29 -18.42
C ILE A 270 12.99 -8.04 -16.90
N SER A 271 12.59 -6.83 -16.49
CA SER A 271 12.43 -6.46 -15.09
C SER A 271 11.35 -5.39 -14.94
N THR A 272 10.62 -5.44 -13.83
CA THR A 272 9.66 -4.41 -13.43
C THR A 272 9.80 -4.14 -11.94
N GLY A 273 9.47 -2.92 -11.54
CA GLY A 273 9.54 -2.52 -10.15
C GLY A 273 9.10 -1.09 -9.95
N PRO A 274 8.85 -0.69 -8.69
CA PRO A 274 8.56 0.69 -8.36
C PRO A 274 9.75 1.58 -8.73
N VAL A 275 9.46 2.68 -9.43
CA VAL A 275 10.31 3.86 -9.39
C VAL A 275 10.14 4.45 -7.98
N GLU A 276 11.23 4.85 -7.33
CA GLU A 276 11.26 5.41 -5.97
C GLU A 276 9.95 6.11 -5.59
N LEU A 277 9.22 5.61 -4.58
CA LEU A 277 7.97 6.23 -4.12
C LEU A 277 8.27 7.27 -3.04
N PRO A 278 8.05 8.59 -3.30
CA PRO A 278 8.23 9.62 -2.30
C PRO A 278 6.93 9.81 -1.52
N VAL A 279 6.85 9.34 -0.28
CA VAL A 279 5.87 9.94 0.66
C VAL A 279 6.61 10.38 1.92
N SER A 280 6.56 11.69 2.15
CA SER A 280 7.06 12.38 3.34
C SER A 280 5.84 12.82 4.16
N PHE A 281 5.92 12.80 5.49
CA PHE A 281 4.93 13.47 6.34
C PHE A 281 5.56 14.66 7.06
N LEU A 282 4.88 15.79 6.95
CA LEU A 282 5.20 17.09 7.53
C LEU A 282 4.66 17.17 8.96
N VAL A 283 5.48 17.61 9.90
CA VAL A 283 5.01 18.17 11.19
C VAL A 283 5.15 19.70 11.10
N LYS A 284 4.04 20.42 11.31
CA LYS A 284 4.01 21.88 11.30
C LYS A 284 4.71 22.42 12.55
N ARG A 285 5.95 22.90 12.42
CA ARG A 285 6.59 23.79 13.40
C ARG A 285 6.56 25.21 12.83
N LYS A 286 6.12 26.18 13.65
CA LYS A 286 5.94 27.59 13.25
C LYS A 286 7.10 28.08 12.37
N GLY A 287 6.79 28.40 11.11
CA GLY A 287 7.54 29.36 10.31
C GLY A 287 8.65 28.89 9.36
N ARG A 288 8.86 27.58 9.07
CA ARG A 288 9.75 27.14 7.97
C ARG A 288 9.55 25.65 7.63
N CYS A 289 9.28 25.32 6.36
CA CYS A 289 9.16 23.94 5.88
C CYS A 289 10.55 23.35 5.57
N VAL A 290 10.92 22.25 6.23
CA VAL A 290 12.14 21.48 5.95
C VAL A 290 11.77 19.99 5.84
N CYS A 291 12.34 19.32 4.84
CA CYS A 291 11.90 18.02 4.30
C CYS A 291 12.69 16.83 4.89
N THR A 292 12.01 15.78 5.39
CA THR A 292 12.62 14.49 5.80
C THR A 292 11.71 13.30 5.45
N ARG A 293 12.29 12.16 5.02
CA ARG A 293 11.73 11.13 4.08
C ARG A 293 11.59 9.73 4.72
N SER A 294 10.66 8.83 4.33
CA SER A 294 10.78 7.34 4.60
C SER A 294 9.73 6.40 3.92
N TRP A 295 10.13 5.37 3.14
CA TRP A 295 9.36 4.12 2.81
C TRP A 295 10.27 2.93 2.43
N GLY A 296 9.77 1.69 2.48
CA GLY A 296 10.39 0.49 1.90
C GLY A 296 9.39 -0.29 1.05
N CYS A 297 9.82 -0.85 -0.09
CA CYS A 297 8.97 -1.62 -1.00
C CYS A 297 9.48 -3.07 -1.09
N LEU A 298 8.56 -4.04 -1.07
CA LEU A 298 8.86 -5.44 -1.31
C LEU A 298 8.55 -5.79 -2.76
N SER A 299 9.54 -6.33 -3.47
CA SER A 299 9.31 -7.10 -4.69
C SER A 299 9.59 -8.56 -4.37
N LEU A 300 8.60 -9.43 -4.62
CA LEU A 300 8.78 -10.88 -4.62
C LEU A 300 8.95 -11.29 -6.07
N SER A 301 10.18 -11.65 -6.44
CA SER A 301 10.52 -12.31 -7.70
C SER A 301 10.42 -13.82 -7.55
#